data_AF-A0A3S2ANT7-F1
#
_entry.id   AF-A0A3S2ANT7-F1
#
_cell.length_a   1.000
_cell.length_b   1.000
_cell.length_c   1.000
_cell.angle_alpha   90.00
_cell.angle_beta   90.00
_cell.angle_gamma   90.00
#
_symmetry.space_group_name_H-M   'P 1'
#
loop_
_entity.id
_entity.type
_entity.pdbx_description
1 polymer ?
#
loop_
_entity_poly.entity_id
_entity_poly.type
_entity_poly.pdbx_seq_one_letter_code
_entity_poly.pdbx_strand_id
1 'polypeptide(L)'
;HSRAIDPEIVAPPELPADGLERIEPREPLSKLALAVPPKPKMPDDWNGTKLFQPVAPAAGLIEAKGYSVAVSGIDIVRQDEICSEDGKSWPCGVRARTAFRAFLRGRAVVCTVPPQGGRDLIAAECRIGKQDVGQWLVENGWARAAKGGPYVEAGDKARTGRKGIFGSAPDLSGMPAMPAAPGPAPQAPGSILEEVDGVLKPADQPAPAQ
;
A
#
# COMPACT_ATOMS: atom_id res chain seq x y z
N HIS A 1 36.28 17.41 28.27
CA HIS A 1 36.85 17.34 29.62
C HIS A 1 35.73 17.37 30.64
N SER A 2 35.37 16.22 31.20
CA SER A 2 34.42 16.10 32.32
C SER A 2 35.13 16.57 33.59
N ARG A 3 34.48 17.41 34.41
CA ARG A 3 35.00 17.78 35.73
C ARG A 3 34.91 16.56 36.65
N ALA A 4 36.01 16.19 37.30
CA ALA A 4 35.98 15.20 38.36
C ALA A 4 35.17 15.78 39.53
N ILE A 5 34.10 15.10 39.92
CA ILE A 5 33.35 15.42 41.14
C ILE A 5 34.04 14.68 42.27
N ASP A 6 34.43 15.43 43.30
CA ASP A 6 35.00 14.87 44.52
C ASP A 6 33.92 14.08 45.28
N PRO A 7 34.06 12.76 45.43
CA PRO A 7 33.05 11.92 46.07
C PRO A 7 32.86 12.25 47.55
N GLU A 8 33.79 12.96 48.20
CA GLU A 8 33.63 13.38 49.61
C GLU A 8 32.77 14.65 49.77
N ILE A 9 32.63 15.47 48.71
CA ILE A 9 31.88 16.74 48.76
C ILE A 9 30.43 16.56 48.32
N VAL A 10 30.15 15.59 47.44
CA VAL A 10 28.80 15.27 46.95
C VAL A 10 28.52 13.79 47.20
N ALA A 11 28.61 13.36 48.46
CA ALA A 11 28.19 12.03 48.86
C ALA A 11 26.65 11.98 48.95
N PRO A 12 25.98 11.04 48.27
CA PRO A 12 24.59 10.74 48.55
C PRO A 12 24.43 10.35 50.03
N PRO A 13 23.35 10.77 50.72
CA PRO A 13 23.13 10.36 52.10
C PRO A 13 23.08 8.83 52.20
N GLU A 14 23.67 8.27 53.26
CA GLU A 14 23.56 6.85 53.57
C GLU A 14 22.10 6.53 53.91
N LEU A 15 21.40 5.89 52.98
CA LEU A 15 20.03 5.44 53.18
C LEU A 15 20.05 4.04 53.81
N PRO A 16 19.25 3.78 54.87
CA PRO A 16 19.12 2.45 55.43
C PRO A 16 18.63 1.47 54.35
N ALA A 17 19.24 0.29 54.27
CA ALA A 17 18.92 -0.72 53.24
C ALA A 17 17.51 -1.31 53.42
N ASP A 18 17.03 -1.24 54.65
CA ASP A 18 15.72 -1.61 55.15
C ASP A 18 14.79 -0.38 55.10
N GLY A 19 13.88 -0.39 54.12
CA GLY A 19 12.86 0.67 53.94
C GLY A 19 12.74 1.22 52.52
N LEU A 20 13.56 0.78 51.58
CA LEU A 20 13.43 1.16 50.17
C LEU A 20 12.44 0.23 49.46
N GLU A 21 11.23 0.73 49.25
CA GLU A 21 10.22 0.05 48.44
C GLU A 21 10.38 0.43 46.97
N ARG A 22 10.41 -0.57 46.09
CA ARG A 22 10.41 -0.34 44.66
C ARG A 22 9.02 0.06 44.21
N ILE A 23 8.82 1.36 44.02
CA ILE A 23 7.60 1.91 43.44
C ILE A 23 7.63 1.68 41.93
N GLU A 24 6.46 1.38 41.35
CA GLU A 24 6.32 1.30 39.90
C GLU A 24 6.80 2.60 39.23
N PRO A 25 7.44 2.52 38.05
CA PRO A 25 7.90 3.68 37.32
C PRO A 25 6.75 4.67 37.10
N ARG A 26 6.95 5.94 37.47
CA ARG A 26 5.94 6.98 37.26
C ARG A 26 5.57 7.06 35.77
N GLU A 27 4.33 7.45 35.49
CA GLU A 27 3.95 7.77 34.14
C GLU A 27 4.84 8.90 33.57
N PRO A 28 5.20 8.83 32.28
CA PRO A 28 6.00 9.85 31.63
C PRO A 28 5.29 11.21 31.72
N LEU A 29 6.04 12.25 32.12
CA LEU A 29 5.51 13.59 32.35
C LEU A 29 4.90 14.25 31.10
N SER A 30 5.15 13.69 29.91
CA SER A 30 4.53 14.11 28.65
C SER A 30 4.70 13.05 27.56
N LYS A 31 3.96 13.22 26.45
CA LYS A 31 4.11 12.40 25.23
C LYS A 31 5.52 12.48 24.62
N LEU A 32 6.27 13.57 24.87
CA LEU A 32 7.65 13.74 24.38
C LEU A 32 8.65 12.88 25.17
N ALA A 33 8.30 12.49 26.40
CA ALA A 33 9.12 11.63 27.24
C ALA A 33 8.89 10.13 26.95
N LEU A 34 7.95 9.79 26.07
CA LEU A 34 7.79 8.43 25.58
C LEU A 34 8.99 8.10 24.69
N ALA A 35 9.76 7.07 25.07
CA ALA A 35 10.80 6.54 24.21
C ALA A 35 10.15 6.05 22.91
N VAL A 36 10.37 6.78 21.81
CA VAL A 36 9.96 6.33 20.47
C VAL A 36 10.76 5.06 20.19
N PRO A 37 10.10 3.95 19.76
CA PRO A 37 10.81 2.73 19.42
C PRO A 37 11.94 3.06 18.42
N PRO A 38 13.12 2.44 18.58
CA PRO A 38 14.26 2.74 17.71
C PRO A 38 13.86 2.51 16.26
N LYS A 39 14.18 3.46 15.38
CA LYS A 39 14.02 3.27 13.94
C LYS A 39 14.74 1.98 13.54
N PRO A 40 14.11 1.07 12.78
CA PRO A 40 14.75 -0.16 12.34
C PRO A 40 16.08 0.20 11.65
N LYS A 41 17.20 -0.30 12.18
CA LYS A 41 18.50 -0.13 11.53
C LYS A 41 18.49 -0.95 10.24
N MET A 42 18.54 -0.29 9.10
CA MET A 42 18.75 -0.95 7.81
C MET A 42 20.20 -1.41 7.72
N PRO A 43 20.49 -2.65 7.29
CA PRO A 43 21.84 -3.10 6.99
C PRO A 43 22.45 -2.24 5.87
N ASP A 44 23.77 -2.01 5.90
CA ASP A 44 24.46 -1.22 4.86
C ASP A 44 24.33 -1.83 3.45
N ASP A 45 24.16 -3.16 3.34
CA ASP A 45 23.98 -3.90 2.08
C ASP A 45 22.51 -4.09 1.66
N TRP A 46 21.62 -3.20 2.11
CA TRP A 46 20.18 -3.34 1.88
C TRP A 46 19.76 -3.09 0.43
N ASN A 47 19.62 -4.18 -0.34
CA ASN A 47 19.19 -4.16 -1.74
C ASN A 47 17.66 -4.08 -1.96
N GLY A 48 16.88 -3.75 -0.92
CA GLY A 48 15.41 -3.67 -0.95
C GLY A 48 14.68 -4.94 -0.50
N THR A 49 13.41 -4.79 -0.05
CA THR A 49 12.55 -5.90 0.36
C THR A 49 11.98 -6.62 -0.86
N LYS A 50 12.08 -7.95 -0.89
CA LYS A 50 11.37 -8.80 -1.87
C LYS A 50 9.90 -8.96 -1.47
N LEU A 51 9.02 -8.37 -2.25
CA LEU A 51 7.57 -8.49 -2.16
C LEU A 51 7.09 -9.59 -3.10
N PHE A 52 6.57 -10.67 -2.52
CA PHE A 52 6.05 -11.81 -3.27
C PHE A 52 4.54 -11.67 -3.44
N GLN A 53 4.02 -12.20 -4.55
CA GLN A 53 2.60 -12.14 -4.91
C GLN A 53 2.02 -10.71 -4.84
N PRO A 54 2.69 -9.72 -5.46
CA PRO A 54 2.21 -8.34 -5.41
C PRO A 54 0.85 -8.20 -6.08
N VAL A 55 -0.06 -7.51 -5.39
CA VAL A 55 -1.34 -7.07 -5.92
C VAL A 55 -1.21 -5.60 -6.29
N ALA A 56 -1.77 -5.19 -7.43
CA ALA A 56 -1.77 -3.79 -7.84
C ALA A 56 -3.19 -3.20 -7.81
N PRO A 57 -3.52 -2.36 -6.80
CA PRO A 57 -4.78 -1.62 -6.74
C PRO A 57 -4.93 -0.58 -7.85
N ALA A 58 -3.82 0.01 -8.30
CA ALA A 58 -3.76 0.99 -9.39
C ALA A 58 -2.41 0.88 -10.13
N ALA A 59 -2.25 1.55 -11.27
CA ALA A 59 -1.00 1.52 -12.01
C ALA A 59 0.08 2.35 -11.27
N GLY A 60 1.03 1.66 -10.66
CA GLY A 60 2.04 2.27 -9.78
C GLY A 60 1.79 2.12 -8.28
N LEU A 61 0.74 1.39 -7.87
CA LEU A 61 0.53 0.97 -6.48
C LEU A 61 0.74 -0.54 -6.34
N ILE A 62 1.45 -0.95 -5.30
CA ILE A 62 1.75 -2.36 -5.00
C ILE A 62 1.39 -2.64 -3.55
N GLU A 63 0.63 -3.72 -3.33
CA GLU A 63 0.31 -4.27 -2.02
C GLU A 63 0.84 -5.70 -1.91
N ALA A 64 1.61 -5.98 -0.87
CA ALA A 64 2.15 -7.31 -0.61
C ALA A 64 2.65 -7.44 0.82
N LYS A 65 2.39 -8.57 1.49
CA LYS A 65 2.94 -8.87 2.83
C LYS A 65 2.78 -7.74 3.87
N GLY A 66 1.65 -7.03 3.82
CA GLY A 66 1.37 -5.89 4.72
C GLY A 66 2.01 -4.57 4.31
N TYR A 67 2.77 -4.52 3.22
CA TYR A 67 3.27 -3.28 2.62
C TYR A 67 2.25 -2.68 1.67
N SER A 68 2.13 -1.35 1.71
CA SER A 68 1.52 -0.54 0.65
C SER A 68 2.60 0.36 0.06
N VAL A 69 2.89 0.22 -1.23
CA VAL A 69 4.00 0.89 -1.91
C VAL A 69 3.50 1.67 -3.11
N ALA A 70 3.82 2.96 -3.16
CA ALA A 70 3.72 3.78 -4.37
C ALA A 70 5.06 3.77 -5.09
N VAL A 71 5.07 3.44 -6.37
CA VAL A 71 6.27 3.53 -7.19
C VAL A 71 6.69 5.00 -7.28
N SER A 72 7.93 5.32 -6.92
CA SER A 72 8.45 6.68 -6.93
C SER A 72 8.73 7.19 -8.35
N GLY A 73 8.78 8.51 -8.52
CA GLY A 73 9.15 9.16 -9.79
C GLY A 73 8.07 9.16 -10.87
N ILE A 74 6.86 8.65 -10.55
CA ILE A 74 5.72 8.63 -11.45
C ILE A 74 4.50 9.27 -10.79
N ASP A 75 3.60 9.81 -11.62
CA ASP A 75 2.25 10.13 -11.22
C ASP A 75 1.37 8.90 -11.54
N ILE A 76 0.79 8.32 -10.50
CA ILE A 76 -0.08 7.13 -10.58
C ILE A 76 -1.32 7.45 -11.42
N VAL A 77 -1.76 6.47 -12.23
CA VAL A 77 -3.08 6.50 -12.88
C VAL A 77 -4.04 5.81 -11.94
N ARG A 78 -5.02 6.54 -11.42
CA ARG A 78 -5.99 5.98 -10.48
C ARG A 78 -6.87 4.96 -11.19
N GLN A 79 -7.36 3.96 -10.47
CA GLN A 79 -8.19 2.91 -11.05
C GLN A 79 -9.45 3.46 -11.75
N ASP A 80 -10.04 4.51 -11.19
CA ASP A 80 -11.26 5.17 -11.64
C ASP A 80 -11.00 6.30 -12.67
N GLU A 81 -9.75 6.48 -13.10
CA GLU A 81 -9.39 7.54 -14.03
C GLU A 81 -9.97 7.28 -15.43
N ILE A 82 -10.60 8.32 -15.98
CA ILE A 82 -11.13 8.36 -17.34
C ILE A 82 -10.22 9.27 -18.17
N CYS A 83 -9.75 8.75 -19.31
CA CYS A 83 -8.96 9.51 -20.26
C CYS A 83 -9.84 9.87 -21.45
N SER A 84 -9.61 11.05 -22.02
CA SER A 84 -10.30 11.52 -23.23
C SER A 84 -9.27 11.85 -24.28
N GLU A 85 -9.20 11.03 -25.33
CA GLU A 85 -8.37 11.25 -26.52
C GLU A 85 -9.26 11.17 -27.75
N ASP A 86 -9.04 12.05 -28.73
CA ASP A 86 -9.80 12.11 -29.98
C ASP A 86 -11.34 12.21 -29.78
N GLY A 87 -11.76 12.90 -28.71
CA GLY A 87 -13.18 13.08 -28.35
C GLY A 87 -13.86 11.83 -27.79
N LYS A 88 -13.11 10.75 -27.52
CA LYS A 88 -13.63 9.52 -26.92
C LYS A 88 -13.11 9.36 -25.49
N SER A 89 -14.03 9.34 -24.54
CA SER A 89 -13.72 9.02 -23.14
C SER A 89 -13.71 7.52 -22.90
N TRP A 90 -12.72 7.02 -22.17
CA TRP A 90 -12.59 5.60 -21.84
C TRP A 90 -11.92 5.35 -20.48
N PRO A 91 -12.21 4.21 -19.80
CA PRO A 91 -11.71 3.91 -18.46
C PRO A 91 -10.23 3.48 -18.49
N CYS A 92 -9.35 4.45 -18.71
CA CYS A 92 -7.92 4.22 -18.84
C CYS A 92 -7.28 3.71 -17.55
N GLY A 93 -7.79 4.10 -16.38
CA GLY A 93 -7.33 3.61 -15.08
C GLY A 93 -7.46 2.10 -14.92
N VAL A 94 -8.61 1.54 -15.32
CA VAL A 94 -8.85 0.09 -15.28
C VAL A 94 -7.89 -0.65 -16.19
N ARG A 95 -7.62 -0.09 -17.38
CA ARG A 95 -6.69 -0.70 -18.35
C ARG A 95 -5.24 -0.62 -17.88
N ALA A 96 -4.81 0.52 -17.36
CA ALA A 96 -3.47 0.73 -16.81
C ALA A 96 -3.22 -0.23 -15.64
N ARG A 97 -4.17 -0.35 -14.71
CA ARG A 97 -4.12 -1.32 -13.61
C ARG A 97 -4.01 -2.76 -14.15
N THR A 98 -4.80 -3.10 -15.17
CA THR A 98 -4.80 -4.44 -15.76
C THR A 98 -3.46 -4.77 -16.40
N ALA A 99 -2.88 -3.83 -17.16
CA ALA A 99 -1.55 -3.97 -17.74
C ALA A 99 -0.48 -4.14 -16.66
N PHE A 100 -0.57 -3.35 -15.59
CA PHE A 100 0.39 -3.45 -14.48
C PHE A 100 0.27 -4.79 -13.72
N ARG A 101 -0.95 -5.27 -13.45
CA ARG A 101 -1.18 -6.61 -12.88
C ARG A 101 -0.63 -7.72 -13.76
N ALA A 102 -0.77 -7.60 -15.09
CA ALA A 102 -0.17 -8.54 -16.02
C ALA A 102 1.35 -8.50 -15.99
N PHE A 103 1.94 -7.31 -15.81
CA PHE A 103 3.38 -7.12 -15.63
C PHE A 103 3.92 -7.60 -14.27
N LEU A 104 3.08 -7.73 -13.25
CA LEU A 104 3.49 -8.28 -11.96
C LEU A 104 3.30 -9.80 -11.87
N ARG A 105 2.49 -10.39 -12.75
CA ARG A 105 2.05 -11.78 -12.66
C ARG A 105 3.23 -12.76 -12.58
N GLY A 106 3.22 -13.60 -11.53
CA GLY A 106 4.20 -14.68 -11.34
C GLY A 106 5.61 -14.20 -10.96
N ARG A 107 5.79 -12.91 -10.65
CA ARG A 107 7.11 -12.32 -10.38
C ARG A 107 7.14 -11.68 -9.00
N ALA A 108 8.30 -11.78 -8.34
CA ALA A 108 8.57 -11.02 -7.13
C ALA A 108 9.10 -9.64 -7.51
N VAL A 109 8.60 -8.60 -6.84
CA VAL A 109 9.08 -7.22 -7.01
C VAL A 109 9.97 -6.87 -5.83
N VAL A 110 11.10 -6.22 -6.09
CA VAL A 110 12.00 -5.74 -5.06
C VAL A 110 11.82 -4.24 -4.95
N CYS A 111 11.41 -3.75 -3.79
CA CYS A 111 11.22 -2.32 -3.55
C CYS A 111 12.15 -1.83 -2.44
N THR A 112 12.61 -0.58 -2.54
CA THR A 112 13.48 0.07 -1.54
C THR A 112 12.71 0.52 -0.29
N VAL A 113 11.95 -0.40 0.30
CA VAL A 113 11.22 -0.21 1.56
C VAL A 113 11.97 -0.85 2.73
N PRO A 114 11.74 -0.45 3.99
CA PRO A 114 12.33 -1.10 5.16
C PRO A 114 11.93 -2.58 5.28
N PRO A 115 12.74 -3.44 5.93
CA PRO A 115 12.44 -4.86 6.14
C PRO A 115 11.24 -5.12 7.08
N GLN A 116 10.83 -4.10 7.83
CA GLN A 116 9.64 -4.14 8.69
C GLN A 116 8.57 -3.29 8.03
N GLY A 117 7.49 -3.94 7.59
CA GLY A 117 6.37 -3.30 6.91
C GLY A 117 5.48 -2.55 7.89
N GLY A 118 5.23 -1.28 7.57
CA GLY A 118 4.11 -0.53 8.12
C GLY A 118 2.91 -0.60 7.17
N ARG A 119 1.72 -0.32 7.70
CA ARG A 119 0.49 -0.20 6.91
C ARG A 119 0.40 1.07 6.07
N ASP A 120 1.33 2.00 6.28
CA ASP A 120 1.35 3.30 5.62
C ASP A 120 1.84 3.18 4.18
N LEU A 121 1.37 4.06 3.31
CA LEU A 121 1.79 4.11 1.92
C LEU A 121 3.22 4.67 1.83
N ILE A 122 4.16 3.87 1.32
CA ILE A 122 5.57 4.25 1.18
C ILE A 122 5.88 4.51 -0.31
N ALA A 123 6.40 5.69 -0.63
CA ALA A 123 6.95 5.96 -1.96
C ALA A 123 8.35 5.32 -2.07
N ALA A 124 8.55 4.40 -3.02
CA ALA A 124 9.82 3.69 -3.18
C ALA A 124 10.10 3.29 -4.63
N GLU A 125 11.38 3.10 -4.93
CA GLU A 125 11.82 2.54 -6.20
C GLU A 125 11.57 1.03 -6.19
N CYS A 126 11.05 0.50 -7.29
CA CYS A 126 10.70 -0.91 -7.42
C CYS A 126 11.28 -1.49 -8.71
N ARG A 127 11.77 -2.73 -8.63
CA ARG A 127 12.38 -3.45 -9.75
C ARG A 127 11.96 -4.92 -9.80
N ILE A 128 11.93 -5.48 -11.01
CA ILE A 128 11.73 -6.91 -11.25
C ILE A 128 12.96 -7.42 -11.99
N GLY A 129 13.81 -8.17 -11.30
CA GLY A 129 15.13 -8.52 -11.83
C GLY A 129 15.95 -7.26 -12.11
N LYS A 130 16.22 -6.99 -13.40
CA LYS A 130 16.92 -5.79 -13.89
C LYS A 130 15.99 -4.69 -14.43
N GLN A 131 14.69 -4.96 -14.50
CA GLN A 131 13.70 -4.03 -15.06
C GLN A 131 13.23 -3.06 -13.97
N ASP A 132 13.39 -1.77 -14.20
CA ASP A 132 12.76 -0.71 -13.40
C ASP A 132 11.25 -0.67 -13.69
N VAL A 133 10.44 -0.73 -12.63
CA VAL A 133 8.98 -0.75 -12.70
C VAL A 133 8.41 0.61 -13.09
N GLY A 134 8.94 1.71 -12.54
CA GLY A 134 8.52 3.07 -12.85
C GLY A 134 8.80 3.43 -14.30
N GLN A 135 10.00 3.09 -14.78
CA GLN A 135 10.38 3.23 -16.18
C GLN A 135 9.44 2.45 -17.09
N TRP A 136 9.19 1.17 -16.80
CA TRP A 136 8.28 0.36 -17.61
C TRP A 136 6.86 0.95 -17.66
N LEU A 137 6.34 1.42 -16.52
CA LEU A 137 5.01 2.04 -16.45
C LEU A 137 4.93 3.28 -17.34
N VAL A 138 5.94 4.15 -17.28
CA VAL A 138 5.97 5.39 -18.06
C VAL A 138 6.20 5.13 -19.55
N GLU A 139 7.18 4.30 -19.91
CA GLU A 139 7.53 3.97 -21.31
C GLU A 139 6.37 3.32 -22.09
N ASN A 140 5.51 2.60 -21.39
CA ASN A 140 4.33 1.96 -21.95
C ASN A 140 3.06 2.83 -21.85
N GLY A 141 3.17 4.02 -21.25
CA GLY A 141 2.06 4.95 -21.09
C GLY A 141 1.02 4.49 -20.07
N TRP A 142 1.39 3.69 -19.07
CA TRP A 142 0.50 3.29 -17.97
C TRP A 142 0.67 4.15 -16.70
N ALA A 143 1.63 5.08 -16.71
CA ALA A 143 1.78 6.15 -15.74
C ALA A 143 2.31 7.42 -16.42
N ARG A 144 2.16 8.58 -15.76
CA ARG A 144 2.80 9.83 -16.22
C ARG A 144 4.11 9.98 -15.44
N ALA A 145 5.15 10.54 -16.06
CA ALA A 145 6.38 10.84 -15.36
C ALA A 145 6.16 12.02 -14.40
N ALA A 146 6.67 11.93 -13.17
CA ALA A 146 6.70 13.07 -12.28
C ALA A 146 7.57 14.19 -12.88
N LYS A 147 7.19 15.45 -12.67
CA LYS A 147 7.93 16.60 -13.20
C LYS A 147 9.37 16.62 -12.64
N GLY A 148 10.35 16.70 -13.54
CA GLY A 148 11.77 16.67 -13.16
C GLY A 148 12.25 15.31 -12.61
N GLY A 149 11.44 14.27 -12.74
CA GLY A 149 11.79 12.90 -12.33
C GLY A 149 12.69 12.18 -13.35
N PRO A 150 13.14 10.97 -13.02
CA PRO A 150 14.06 10.20 -13.86
C PRO A 150 13.42 9.71 -15.18
N TYR A 151 12.08 9.70 -15.27
CA TYR A 151 11.35 9.10 -16.38
C TYR A 151 10.78 10.11 -17.39
N VAL A 152 11.16 11.39 -17.32
CA VAL A 152 10.58 12.45 -18.18
C VAL A 152 10.72 12.11 -19.67
N GLU A 153 11.92 11.74 -20.12
CA GLU A 153 12.17 11.39 -21.53
C GLU A 153 11.33 10.18 -21.99
N ALA A 154 11.22 9.16 -21.13
CA ALA A 154 10.35 8.01 -21.38
C ALA A 154 8.88 8.41 -21.52
N GLY A 155 8.43 9.36 -20.70
CA GLY A 155 7.06 9.88 -20.72
C GLY A 155 6.76 10.65 -22.00
N ASP A 156 7.70 11.46 -22.47
CA ASP A 156 7.57 12.21 -23.73
C ASP A 156 7.52 11.28 -24.94
N LYS A 157 8.33 10.20 -24.92
CA LYS A 157 8.27 9.13 -25.92
C LYS A 157 6.94 8.38 -25.91
N ALA A 158 6.40 8.08 -24.73
CA ALA A 158 5.10 7.42 -24.61
C ALA A 158 3.94 8.30 -25.11
N ARG A 159 4.01 9.60 -24.84
CA ARG A 159 3.03 10.59 -25.34
C ARG A 159 3.09 10.74 -26.86
N THR A 160 4.29 10.95 -27.41
CA THR A 160 4.50 11.07 -28.86
C THR A 160 4.09 9.79 -29.59
N GLY A 161 4.35 8.63 -28.98
CA GLY A 161 3.95 7.33 -29.49
C GLY A 161 2.49 6.95 -29.24
N ARG A 162 1.67 7.84 -28.66
CA ARG A 162 0.25 7.59 -28.30
C ARG A 162 0.05 6.25 -27.58
N LYS A 163 0.92 5.95 -26.61
CA LYS A 163 0.89 4.67 -25.86
C LYS A 163 -0.01 4.75 -24.64
N GLY A 164 -0.62 3.61 -24.30
CA GLY A 164 -1.38 3.44 -23.06
C GLY A 164 -2.47 4.48 -22.89
N ILE A 165 -2.39 5.28 -21.81
CA ILE A 165 -3.35 6.36 -21.49
C ILE A 165 -3.31 7.52 -22.49
N PHE A 166 -2.22 7.69 -23.25
CA PHE A 166 -2.06 8.73 -24.28
C PHE A 166 -2.56 8.28 -25.65
N GLY A 167 -3.06 7.04 -25.76
CA GLY A 167 -3.60 6.48 -26.98
C GLY A 167 -5.10 6.68 -27.13
N SER A 168 -5.59 6.43 -28.34
CA SER A 168 -7.02 6.43 -28.62
C SER A 168 -7.74 5.33 -27.82
N ALA A 169 -9.02 5.57 -27.53
CA ALA A 169 -9.87 4.61 -26.84
C ALA A 169 -9.84 3.24 -27.54
N PRO A 170 -9.75 2.11 -26.80
CA PRO A 170 -9.86 0.79 -27.39
C PRO A 170 -11.18 0.65 -28.15
N ASP A 171 -11.13 0.00 -29.31
CA ASP A 171 -12.34 -0.37 -30.04
C ASP A 171 -13.07 -1.48 -29.29
N LEU A 172 -14.25 -1.17 -28.78
CA LEU A 172 -15.12 -2.10 -28.04
C LEU A 172 -16.28 -2.60 -28.91
N SER A 173 -16.32 -2.28 -30.20
CA SER A 173 -17.46 -2.54 -31.10
C SER A 173 -17.85 -4.02 -31.25
N GLY A 174 -17.00 -4.95 -30.79
CA GLY A 174 -17.26 -6.39 -30.79
C GLY A 174 -17.31 -7.05 -29.41
N MET A 175 -17.24 -6.28 -28.31
CA MET A 175 -17.30 -6.84 -26.96
C MET A 175 -18.72 -6.72 -26.38
N PRO A 176 -19.28 -7.79 -25.78
CA PRO A 176 -20.55 -7.67 -25.08
C PRO A 176 -20.40 -6.64 -23.96
N ALA A 177 -21.38 -5.75 -23.83
CA ALA A 177 -21.43 -4.79 -22.74
C ALA A 177 -21.32 -5.54 -21.40
N MET A 178 -20.50 -5.03 -20.48
CA MET A 178 -20.45 -5.61 -19.14
C MET A 178 -21.88 -5.61 -18.56
N PRO A 179 -22.35 -6.74 -18.01
CA PRO A 179 -23.64 -6.75 -17.33
C PRO A 179 -23.62 -5.65 -16.28
N ALA A 180 -24.70 -4.88 -16.18
CA ALA A 180 -24.87 -3.95 -15.07
C ALA A 180 -24.59 -4.71 -13.76
N ALA A 181 -23.85 -4.09 -12.84
CA ALA A 181 -23.57 -4.71 -11.55
C ALA A 181 -24.92 -5.19 -10.97
N PRO A 182 -25.03 -6.47 -10.56
CA PRO A 182 -26.25 -6.94 -9.93
C PRO A 182 -26.58 -6.00 -8.77
N GLY A 183 -27.87 -5.73 -8.58
CA GLY A 183 -28.35 -4.89 -7.49
C GLY A 183 -27.75 -5.30 -6.14
N PRO A 184 -27.78 -4.42 -5.13
CA PRO A 184 -27.20 -4.72 -3.82
C PRO A 184 -27.59 -6.12 -3.37
N ALA A 185 -26.59 -6.91 -2.98
CA ALA A 185 -26.80 -8.28 -2.54
C ALA A 185 -27.95 -8.30 -1.51
N PRO A 186 -28.91 -9.24 -1.63
CA PRO A 186 -29.97 -9.35 -0.65
C PRO A 186 -29.34 -9.46 0.74
N GLN A 187 -29.84 -8.65 1.67
CA GLN A 187 -29.36 -8.66 3.04
C GLN A 187 -29.51 -10.09 3.56
N ALA A 188 -28.42 -10.66 4.10
CA ALA A 188 -28.50 -11.95 4.74
C ALA A 188 -29.58 -11.87 5.84
N PRO A 189 -30.51 -12.84 5.93
CA PRO A 189 -31.47 -12.84 7.02
C PRO A 189 -30.70 -12.80 8.34
N GLY A 190 -31.13 -11.91 9.23
CA GLY A 190 -30.54 -11.80 10.56
C GLY A 190 -30.76 -13.10 11.31
N SER A 191 -29.68 -13.79 11.63
CA SER A 191 -29.63 -15.08 12.34
C SER A 191 -30.43 -16.22 11.68
N ILE A 192 -29.83 -17.41 11.61
CA ILE A 192 -30.52 -18.67 11.21
C ILE A 192 -31.50 -19.18 12.29
N LEU A 193 -31.60 -18.47 13.41
CA LEU A 193 -32.42 -18.84 14.55
C LEU A 193 -33.40 -17.70 14.82
N GLU A 194 -34.69 -17.99 14.66
CA GLU A 194 -35.75 -17.12 15.16
C GLU A 194 -35.97 -17.43 16.64
N GLU A 195 -35.92 -16.39 17.47
CA GLU A 195 -36.25 -16.50 18.89
C GLU A 195 -37.74 -16.23 19.06
N VAL A 196 -38.52 -17.31 19.13
CA VAL A 196 -39.95 -17.27 19.44
C VAL A 196 -40.13 -17.75 20.87
N ASP A 197 -40.60 -16.87 21.75
CA ASP A 197 -40.83 -17.18 23.18
C ASP A 197 -39.61 -17.75 23.93
N GLY A 198 -38.41 -17.24 23.63
CA GLY A 198 -37.16 -17.62 24.31
C GLY A 198 -36.60 -19.01 23.92
N VAL A 199 -37.11 -19.61 22.85
CA VAL A 199 -36.62 -20.88 22.30
C VAL A 199 -36.10 -20.66 20.88
N LEU A 200 -34.82 -21.00 20.66
CA LEU A 200 -34.18 -20.95 19.34
C LEU A 200 -34.71 -22.09 18.46
N LYS A 201 -35.44 -21.76 17.40
CA LYS A 201 -35.88 -22.73 16.37
C LYS A 201 -35.18 -22.45 15.03
N PRO A 202 -34.83 -23.50 14.26
CA PRO A 202 -34.37 -23.33 12.89
C PRO A 202 -35.47 -22.69 12.05
N ALA A 203 -35.15 -21.64 11.29
CA ALA A 203 -36.08 -21.04 10.33
C ALA A 203 -36.39 -22.02 9.18
N ASP A 204 -37.64 -22.06 8.73
CA ASP A 204 -38.07 -22.91 7.61
C ASP A 204 -37.32 -22.53 6.32
N GLN A 205 -36.65 -23.51 5.71
CA GLN A 205 -35.96 -23.32 4.44
C GLN A 205 -36.97 -23.10 3.31
N PRO A 206 -36.79 -22.08 2.46
CA PRO A 206 -37.61 -21.93 1.26
C PRO A 206 -37.45 -23.14 0.34
N ALA A 207 -38.56 -23.66 -0.17
CA ALA A 207 -38.56 -24.74 -1.14
C ALA A 207 -37.75 -24.35 -2.39
N PRO A 208 -36.97 -25.29 -2.98
CA PRO A 208 -36.19 -25.00 -4.17
C PRO A 208 -37.11 -24.61 -5.33
N ALA A 209 -36.77 -23.50 -6.00
CA ALA A 209 -37.44 -23.06 -7.22
C ALA A 209 -37.20 -24.08 -8.35
N GLN A 210 -38.26 -24.42 -9.08
CA GLN A 210 -38.17 -25.19 -10.32
C GLN A 210 -37.64 -24.34 -11.48
#